data_AF-A0A2T6ZZ05-F1
#
_entry.id   AF-A0A2T6ZZ05-F1
#
_cell.length_a   1.000
_cell.length_b   1.000
_cell.length_c   1.000
_cell.angle_alpha   90.00
_cell.angle_beta   90.00
_cell.angle_gamma   90.00
#
_symmetry.space_group_name_H-M   'P 1'
#
loop_
_entity.id
_entity.type
_entity.pdbx_description
1 polymer ?
#
loop_
_entity_poly.entity_id
_entity_poly.type
_entity_poly.pdbx_seq_one_letter_code
_entity_poly.pdbx_strand_id
1 'polypeptide(L)'
;IACAGRKTSIMSLADGVLKDSKGRTGCIAANRQFRFYYQPLQRDVLFSGGFSVRENGVLALGQDDVFYGCPCEEVWKPYDMRIADNCHPILQEIGKLIQC
;
A
#
# COMPACT_ATOMS: atom_id res chain seq x y z
N ILE A 1 -0.62 18.96 -5.05
CA ILE A 1 -0.70 19.18 -3.58
C ILE A 1 -2.10 18.75 -3.14
N ALA A 2 -2.23 17.84 -2.16
CA ALA A 2 -3.52 17.34 -1.69
C ALA A 2 -3.79 17.79 -0.24
N CYS A 3 -5.00 18.25 0.06
CA CYS A 3 -5.42 18.56 1.44
C CYS A 3 -5.75 17.27 2.20
N ALA A 4 -5.34 17.19 3.47
CA ALA A 4 -5.76 16.11 4.35
C ALA A 4 -7.26 16.21 4.66
N GLY A 5 -8.10 15.36 4.07
CA GLY A 5 -9.52 15.24 4.36
C GLY A 5 -9.85 14.04 5.26
N ARG A 6 -11.09 13.93 5.73
CA ARG A 6 -11.55 12.81 6.60
C ARG A 6 -11.41 11.42 5.98
N LYS A 7 -11.27 11.31 4.64
CA LYS A 7 -11.05 10.05 3.90
C LYS A 7 -9.61 9.86 3.43
N THR A 8 -8.72 10.78 3.74
CA THR A 8 -7.31 10.70 3.34
C THR A 8 -6.53 9.94 4.41
N SER A 9 -5.95 8.79 4.04
CA SER A 9 -5.09 8.04 4.96
C SER A 9 -3.67 8.59 4.90
N ILE A 10 -3.22 9.20 6.00
CA ILE A 10 -1.83 9.65 6.16
C ILE A 10 -0.94 8.43 6.40
N MET A 11 0.18 8.37 5.69
CA MET A 11 1.16 7.29 5.80
C MET A 11 2.57 7.89 5.89
N SER A 12 3.48 7.18 6.54
CA SER A 12 4.91 7.48 6.58
C SER A 12 5.69 6.33 5.98
N LEU A 13 6.75 6.66 5.25
CA LEU A 13 7.71 5.70 4.72
C LEU A 13 9.08 6.05 5.25
N ALA A 14 9.68 5.15 6.02
CA ALA A 14 11.02 5.31 6.58
C ALA A 14 11.76 3.97 6.47
N ASP A 15 13.00 3.99 5.99
CA ASP A 15 13.86 2.80 5.83
C ASP A 15 13.18 1.64 5.09
N GLY A 16 12.36 1.99 4.08
CA GLY A 16 11.60 1.04 3.28
C GLY A 16 10.40 0.40 3.98
N VAL A 17 10.06 0.84 5.20
CA VAL A 17 8.91 0.38 5.98
C VAL A 17 7.80 1.43 5.91
N LEU A 18 6.66 1.03 5.35
CA LEU A 18 5.47 1.88 5.27
C LEU A 18 4.64 1.72 6.55
N LYS A 19 4.22 2.82 7.16
CA LYS A 19 3.30 2.83 8.30
C LYS A 19 2.13 3.76 8.04
N ASP A 20 0.94 3.40 8.50
CA ASP A 20 -0.22 4.29 8.46
C ASP A 20 -0.28 5.19 9.71
N SER A 21 -1.23 6.13 9.73
CA SER A 21 -1.47 7.04 10.85
C SER A 21 -1.85 6.35 12.16
N LYS A 22 -2.22 5.06 12.13
CA LYS A 22 -2.53 4.24 13.30
C LYS A 22 -1.33 3.43 13.78
N GLY A 23 -0.15 3.62 13.17
CA GLY A 23 1.07 2.88 13.48
C GLY A 23 1.10 1.45 12.94
N ARG A 24 0.12 1.06 12.12
CA ARG A 24 0.10 -0.25 11.47
C ARG A 24 1.15 -0.27 10.36
N THR A 25 1.83 -1.40 10.20
CA THR A 25 2.85 -1.58 9.17
C THR A 25 2.21 -2.12 7.90
N GLY A 26 2.46 -1.45 6.77
CA GLY A 26 2.06 -1.88 5.44
C GLY A 26 2.89 -3.09 5.02
N CYS A 27 2.25 -4.12 4.52
CA CYS A 27 2.90 -5.37 4.18
C CYS A 27 2.12 -6.13 3.10
N ILE A 28 2.78 -7.13 2.51
CA ILE A 28 2.18 -8.12 1.61
C ILE A 28 1.96 -9.41 2.40
N ALA A 29 0.71 -9.87 2.48
CA ALA A 29 0.36 -11.15 3.09
C ALA A 29 0.58 -12.33 2.12
N ALA A 30 0.52 -13.56 2.62
CA ALA A 30 0.78 -14.79 1.86
C ALA A 30 -0.17 -14.96 0.66
N ASN A 31 -1.37 -14.40 0.76
CA ASN A 31 -2.33 -14.34 -0.34
C ASN A 31 -2.08 -13.16 -1.32
N ARG A 32 -0.88 -12.57 -1.32
CA ARG A 32 -0.45 -11.46 -2.19
C ARG A 32 -1.12 -10.11 -1.90
N GLN A 33 -2.00 -10.03 -0.90
CA GLN A 33 -2.72 -8.80 -0.62
C GLN A 33 -1.84 -7.78 0.12
N PHE A 34 -1.84 -6.54 -0.36
CA PHE A 34 -1.29 -5.40 0.36
C PHE A 34 -2.28 -4.94 1.44
N ARG A 35 -1.81 -4.89 2.69
CA ARG A 35 -2.63 -4.57 3.86
C ARG A 35 -1.79 -3.99 4.99
N PHE A 36 -2.46 -3.39 5.97
CA PHE A 36 -1.83 -2.80 7.16
C PHE A 36 -2.13 -3.64 8.40
N TYR A 37 -1.10 -4.13 9.08
CA TYR A 37 -1.23 -4.87 10.34
C TYR A 37 -0.62 -4.13 11.53
N TYR A 38 -1.24 -4.31 12.70
CA TYR A 38 -0.58 -4.02 13.97
C TYR A 38 0.54 -5.03 14.22
N GLN A 39 1.58 -4.60 14.93
CA GLN A 39 2.60 -5.51 15.42
C GLN A 39 2.06 -6.28 16.65
N PRO A 40 2.44 -7.56 16.86
CA PRO A 40 3.35 -8.35 16.04
C PRO A 40 2.73 -8.74 14.69
N LEU A 41 3.54 -8.76 13.63
CA LEU A 41 3.08 -9.17 12.31
C LEU A 41 2.60 -10.63 12.33
N GLN A 42 1.56 -10.91 11.57
CA GLN A 42 1.08 -12.28 11.41
C GLN A 42 2.12 -13.13 10.67
N ARG A 43 2.13 -14.44 10.93
CA ARG A 43 3.13 -15.38 10.37
C ARG A 43 3.06 -15.50 8.85
N ASP A 44 1.98 -15.04 8.24
CA ASP A 44 1.72 -15.07 6.81
C ASP A 44 2.22 -13.81 6.08
N VAL A 45 2.96 -12.91 6.73
CA VAL A 45 3.54 -11.75 6.04
C VAL A 45 4.76 -12.18 5.21
N LEU A 46 4.70 -11.92 3.90
CA LEU A 46 5.81 -12.16 2.96
C LEU A 46 6.78 -10.98 2.91
N PHE A 47 6.24 -9.76 2.85
CA PHE A 47 7.03 -8.54 2.75
C PHE A 47 6.51 -7.51 3.76
N SER A 48 7.34 -7.08 4.69
CA SER A 48 7.03 -6.00 5.65
C SER A 48 7.87 -4.73 5.43
N GLY A 49 8.59 -4.68 4.31
CA GLY A 49 9.49 -3.61 3.94
C GLY A 49 9.94 -3.75 2.48
N GLY A 50 10.84 -2.89 2.04
CA GLY A 50 11.22 -2.78 0.63
C GLY A 50 10.31 -1.83 -0.17
N PHE A 51 9.47 -1.07 0.52
CA PHE A 51 8.65 -0.04 -0.11
C PHE A 51 9.49 1.19 -0.44
N SER A 52 9.23 1.82 -1.57
CA SER A 52 9.86 3.08 -1.98
C SER A 52 8.82 3.99 -2.64
N VAL A 53 9.10 5.28 -2.74
CA VAL A 53 8.29 6.20 -3.57
C VAL A 53 9.15 6.61 -4.75
N ARG A 54 8.65 6.33 -5.96
CA ARG A 54 9.26 6.74 -7.23
C ARG A 54 9.22 8.25 -7.39
N GLU A 55 10.02 8.81 -8.31
CA GLU A 55 10.09 10.26 -8.55
C GLU A 55 8.74 10.88 -8.95
N ASN A 56 7.88 10.10 -9.60
CA ASN A 56 6.52 10.50 -9.97
C ASN A 56 5.49 10.38 -8.82
N GLY A 57 5.93 10.06 -7.60
CA GLY A 57 5.06 9.92 -6.44
C GLY A 57 4.32 8.59 -6.37
N VAL A 58 4.71 7.57 -7.13
CA VAL A 58 4.09 6.24 -7.08
C VAL A 58 4.78 5.35 -6.04
N LEU A 59 4.01 4.66 -5.20
CA LEU A 59 4.51 3.63 -4.30
C LEU A 59 5.01 2.44 -5.13
N ALA A 60 6.20 1.96 -4.79
CA ALA A 60 6.80 0.77 -5.36
C ALA A 60 7.19 -0.21 -4.25
N LEU A 61 7.22 -1.49 -4.58
CA LEU A 61 7.79 -2.57 -3.78
C LEU A 61 9.00 -3.13 -4.53
N GLY A 62 10.20 -2.88 -4.01
CA GLY A 62 11.43 -3.22 -4.72
C GLY A 62 11.55 -2.47 -6.04
N GLN A 63 11.54 -3.20 -7.17
CA GLN A 63 11.59 -2.62 -8.51
C GLN A 63 10.21 -2.48 -9.17
N ASP A 64 9.15 -3.02 -8.56
CA ASP A 64 7.82 -3.02 -9.14
C ASP A 64 6.99 -1.86 -8.58
N ASP A 65 6.43 -1.03 -9.45
CA ASP A 65 5.54 0.10 -9.11
C ASP A 65 4.08 -0.15 -9.50
N VAL A 66 3.79 -1.31 -10.10
CA VAL A 66 2.46 -1.75 -10.47
C VAL A 66 1.91 -2.68 -9.40
N PHE A 67 0.84 -2.24 -8.75
CA PHE A 67 0.00 -3.09 -7.92
C PHE A 67 -1.21 -3.56 -8.74
N TYR A 68 -1.98 -4.51 -8.21
CA TYR A 68 -3.20 -4.99 -8.85
C TYR A 68 -4.39 -4.76 -7.93
N GLY A 69 -5.37 -4.01 -8.40
CA GLY A 69 -6.65 -3.82 -7.73
C GLY A 69 -7.61 -4.90 -8.19
N CYS A 70 -8.12 -5.71 -7.25
CA CYS A 70 -9.15 -6.69 -7.55
C CYS A 70 -10.46 -6.31 -6.84
N PRO A 71 -11.61 -6.34 -7.54
CA PRO A 71 -12.90 -6.14 -6.91
C PRO A 71 -13.21 -7.33 -6.00
N CYS A 72 -13.45 -7.03 -4.72
CA CYS A 72 -13.88 -8.00 -3.72
C CYS A 72 -15.17 -7.47 -3.09
N GLU A 73 -16.30 -7.91 -3.64
CA GLU A 73 -17.64 -7.39 -3.33
C GLU A 73 -17.71 -5.88 -3.58
N GLU A 74 -17.94 -5.07 -2.54
CA GLU A 74 -18.04 -3.61 -2.64
C GLU A 74 -16.69 -2.89 -2.47
N VAL A 75 -15.60 -3.62 -2.22
CA VAL A 75 -14.30 -3.04 -1.87
C VAL A 75 -13.20 -3.52 -2.81
N TRP A 76 -12.41 -2.57 -3.32
CA TRP A 76 -11.21 -2.87 -4.08
C TRP A 76 -10.05 -3.20 -3.14
N LYS A 77 -9.44 -4.36 -3.34
CA LYS A 77 -8.27 -4.81 -2.56
C LYS A 77 -7.02 -4.74 -3.43
N PRO A 78 -5.93 -4.09 -2.97
CA PRO A 78 -4.66 -4.05 -3.68
C PRO A 78 -3.81 -5.30 -3.41
N TYR A 79 -3.05 -5.74 -4.42
CA TYR A 79 -2.16 -6.91 -4.40
C TYR A 79 -0.81 -6.57 -5.07
N ASP A 80 0.27 -7.25 -4.67
CA ASP A 80 1.60 -7.11 -5.31
C ASP A 80 1.67 -7.76 -6.70
N MET A 81 0.70 -8.63 -7.03
CA MET A 81 0.61 -9.28 -8.33
C MET A 81 -0.83 -9.59 -8.73
N ARG A 82 -1.04 -9.90 -10.01
CA ARG A 82 -2.35 -10.31 -10.54
C ARG A 82 -2.75 -11.67 -9.99
N ILE A 83 -3.75 -11.72 -9.11
CA ILE A 83 -4.24 -12.97 -8.50
C ILE A 83 -5.47 -13.57 -9.20
N ALA A 84 -6.19 -12.79 -10.01
CA ALA A 84 -7.40 -13.21 -10.70
C ALA A 84 -7.62 -12.39 -11.98
N ASP A 85 -8.52 -12.85 -12.85
CA ASP A 85 -8.70 -12.23 -14.16
C ASP A 85 -9.36 -10.85 -14.13
N ASN A 86 -10.22 -10.63 -13.14
CA ASN A 86 -10.89 -9.36 -12.88
C ASN A 86 -10.00 -8.35 -12.15
N CYS A 87 -8.72 -8.66 -11.92
CA CYS A 87 -7.77 -7.74 -11.34
C CYS A 87 -7.15 -6.85 -12.42
N HIS A 88 -7.10 -5.55 -12.14
CA HIS A 88 -6.53 -4.55 -13.04
C HIS A 88 -5.29 -3.91 -12.43
N PRO A 89 -4.28 -3.55 -13.25
CA PRO A 89 -3.11 -2.84 -12.76
C PRO A 89 -3.54 -1.47 -12.21
N ILE A 90 -3.00 -1.11 -11.05
CA ILE A 90 -3.22 0.17 -10.39
C ILE A 90 -1.86 0.74 -9.96
N LEU A 91 -1.73 2.06 -10.05
CA LEU A 91 -0.62 2.79 -9.45
C LEU A 91 -1.11 3.40 -8.14
N GLN A 92 -0.34 3.19 -7.06
CA GLN A 92 -0.67 3.79 -5.77
C GLN A 92 0.05 5.13 -5.64
N GLU A 93 -0.63 6.21 -5.98
CA GLU A 93 -0.09 7.56 -5.85
C GLU A 93 -0.02 7.99 -4.38
N ILE A 94 1.18 8.38 -3.95
CA ILE A 94 1.47 8.99 -2.65
C ILE A 94 1.67 10.48 -2.84
N GLY A 95 0.65 11.24 -2.47
CA GLY A 95 0.71 12.70 -2.42
C GLY A 95 1.29 13.20 -1.09
N LYS A 96 2.15 14.23 -1.15
CA LYS A 96 2.45 15.05 0.03
C LYS A 96 1.16 15.74 0.47
N LEU A 97 0.70 15.39 1.68
CA LEU A 97 -0.45 16.03 2.31
C LEU A 97 0.01 17.31 3.01
N ILE A 98 -0.69 18.40 2.74
CA ILE A 98 -0.59 19.61 3.56
C ILE A 98 -1.81 19.67 4.48
N GLN A 99 -1.60 20.20 5.68
CA GLN A 99 -2.70 20.56 6.56
C GLN A 99 -3.31 21.86 6.03
N CYS A 100 -4.47 21.70 5.42
CA CYS A 100 -5.48 22.73 5.25
C CYS A 100 -6.36 22.65 6.52
#